data_AF-A0A7Z1R3X7-F1
#
_entry.id   AF-A0A7Z1R3X7-F1
#
_cell.length_a   1.000
_cell.length_b   1.000
_cell.length_c   1.000
_cell.angle_alpha   90.00
_cell.angle_beta   90.00
_cell.angle_gamma   90.00
#
_symmetry.space_group_name_H-M   'P 1'
#
loop_
_entity.id
_entity.type
_entity.pdbx_description
1 polymer ?
#
loop_
_entity_poly.entity_id
_entity_poly.type
_entity_poly.pdbx_seq_one_letter_code
_entity_poly.pdbx_strand_id
1 'polypeptide(L)'
;MTGGGGWMRSTARWVLAACLAALVAAPAAAGWWEVHQADAALDLATARREALAAVAEDPLGADAVAAALWWLDTMSDLPDPGEILTVVDGPRDPELDFLLARVEAELVGRPPVGSLGPAELAGPFGVFGVLDLERGVVPADDGLPPLGTPWSRSWQPYRVLVSTADATVSIPESMDAGGIVLAAWTLDAAADVDGWMAVESRGSLNIELDGRELDRLRYCGEQDAEVSWYRVRLDPGPHRLRAELGSRPPGRIRVSLYDGSGSPVAVVPRTGAAGPWAPSTAARGLPPAAAGLAARLAG
;
A
#
# COMPACT_ATOMS: atom_id res chain seq x y z
N MET A 1 66.35 -37.84 3.81
CA MET A 1 65.24 -38.08 2.85
C MET A 1 64.51 -39.33 3.32
N THR A 2 63.24 -39.37 3.69
CA THR A 2 62.09 -38.46 3.62
C THR A 2 61.08 -39.01 4.62
N GLY A 3 60.62 -38.20 5.59
CA GLY A 3 59.68 -38.66 6.61
C GLY A 3 58.90 -37.48 7.19
N GLY A 4 58.08 -36.85 6.37
CA GLY A 4 57.21 -35.75 6.79
C GLY A 4 56.18 -35.47 5.70
N GLY A 5 54.89 -35.62 6.02
CA GLY A 5 53.82 -35.29 5.06
C GLY A 5 52.48 -36.01 5.23
N GLY A 6 52.31 -36.86 6.25
CA GLY A 6 51.05 -37.60 6.45
C GLY A 6 49.98 -36.88 7.27
N TRP A 7 50.37 -36.05 8.24
CA TRP A 7 49.44 -35.52 9.25
C TRP A 7 48.68 -34.25 8.81
N MET A 8 49.30 -33.39 7.99
CA MET A 8 48.68 -32.17 7.48
C MET A 8 47.61 -32.40 6.40
N ARG A 9 47.60 -33.55 5.72
CA ARG A 9 46.60 -33.86 4.67
C ARG A 9 45.27 -34.38 5.24
N SER A 10 45.29 -34.91 6.46
CA SER A 10 44.10 -35.43 7.15
C SER A 10 43.24 -34.30 7.68
N THR A 11 43.84 -33.36 8.41
CA THR A 11 43.13 -32.19 8.99
C THR A 11 42.53 -31.28 7.93
N ALA A 12 43.21 -31.06 6.81
CA ALA A 12 42.68 -30.26 5.70
C ALA A 12 41.42 -30.89 5.06
N ARG A 13 41.34 -32.23 4.99
CA ARG A 13 40.16 -32.94 4.48
C ARG A 13 38.98 -32.89 5.45
N TRP A 14 39.25 -32.97 6.75
CA TRP A 14 38.21 -32.84 7.78
C TRP A 14 37.65 -31.41 7.86
N VAL A 15 38.50 -30.39 7.70
CA VAL A 15 38.06 -28.99 7.64
C VAL A 15 37.25 -28.72 6.37
N LEU A 16 37.67 -29.22 5.20
CA LEU A 16 36.90 -29.10 3.96
C LEU A 16 35.56 -29.84 4.03
N ALA A 17 35.51 -31.04 4.61
CA ALA A 17 34.26 -31.78 4.81
C ALA A 17 33.34 -31.10 5.83
N ALA A 18 33.88 -30.49 6.89
CA ALA A 18 33.11 -29.71 7.85
C ALA A 18 32.61 -28.39 7.25
N CYS A 19 33.40 -27.71 6.41
CA CYS A 19 32.97 -26.53 5.66
C CYS A 19 31.92 -26.88 4.60
N LEU A 20 32.05 -28.01 3.89
CA LEU A 20 31.04 -28.49 2.94
C LEU A 20 29.75 -28.94 3.64
N ALA A 21 29.85 -29.59 4.81
CA ALA A 21 28.67 -29.91 5.62
C ALA A 21 28.02 -28.65 6.20
N ALA A 22 28.79 -27.64 6.58
CA ALA A 22 28.27 -26.34 7.01
C ALA A 22 27.68 -25.50 5.86
N LEU A 23 28.16 -25.69 4.62
CA LEU A 23 27.59 -25.09 3.40
C LEU A 23 26.33 -25.81 2.91
N VAL A 24 26.17 -27.11 3.23
CA VAL A 24 24.95 -27.90 2.94
C VAL A 24 23.92 -27.78 4.08
N ALA A 25 24.37 -27.45 5.30
CA ALA A 25 23.53 -27.19 6.47
C ALA A 25 23.26 -25.69 6.71
N ALA A 26 23.83 -24.80 5.89
CA ALA A 26 23.30 -23.46 5.78
C ALA A 26 21.90 -23.64 5.19
N PRO A 27 20.81 -23.29 5.91
CA PRO A 27 19.52 -23.22 5.26
C PRO A 27 19.72 -22.35 4.01
N ALA A 28 19.16 -22.78 2.87
CA ALA A 28 18.97 -21.83 1.78
C ALA A 28 18.32 -20.61 2.42
N ALA A 29 18.87 -19.41 2.19
CA ALA A 29 18.28 -18.17 2.66
C ALA A 29 16.77 -18.26 2.43
N ALA A 30 15.97 -18.14 3.49
CA ALA A 30 14.56 -18.41 3.39
C ALA A 30 13.97 -17.37 2.45
N GLY A 31 13.50 -17.81 1.28
CA GLY A 31 12.99 -16.94 0.24
C GLY A 31 11.50 -17.19 0.00
N TRP A 32 10.92 -16.34 -0.84
CA TRP A 32 9.55 -16.51 -1.31
C TRP A 32 9.30 -17.90 -1.91
N TRP A 33 10.32 -18.48 -2.56
CA TRP A 33 10.19 -19.77 -3.25
C TRP A 33 9.91 -20.93 -2.29
N GLU A 34 10.53 -20.93 -1.11
CA GLU A 34 10.32 -21.94 -0.07
C GLU A 34 8.90 -21.83 0.53
N VAL A 35 8.41 -20.61 0.74
CA VAL A 35 7.01 -20.35 1.16
C VAL A 35 6.05 -20.92 0.13
N HIS A 36 6.23 -20.57 -1.15
CA HIS A 36 5.37 -20.99 -2.24
C HIS A 36 5.34 -22.52 -2.42
N GLN A 37 6.49 -23.20 -2.30
CA GLN A 37 6.53 -24.66 -2.40
C GLN A 37 5.79 -25.35 -1.24
N ALA A 38 5.97 -24.85 -0.02
CA ALA A 38 5.31 -25.41 1.15
C ALA A 38 3.78 -25.22 1.09
N ASP A 39 3.34 -24.03 0.67
CA ASP A 39 1.93 -23.72 0.42
C ASP A 39 1.32 -24.63 -0.65
N ALA A 40 2.02 -24.80 -1.78
CA ALA A 40 1.61 -25.72 -2.85
C ALA A 40 1.55 -27.19 -2.41
N ALA A 41 2.33 -27.57 -1.40
CA ALA A 41 2.29 -28.90 -0.78
C ALA A 41 1.21 -29.03 0.32
N LEU A 42 0.44 -27.97 0.58
CA LEU A 42 -0.53 -27.86 1.68
C LEU A 42 0.11 -28.01 3.07
N ASP A 43 1.41 -27.71 3.18
CA ASP A 43 2.15 -27.68 4.45
C ASP A 43 2.18 -26.25 5.00
N LEU A 44 1.04 -25.81 5.54
CA LEU A 44 0.87 -24.47 6.08
C LEU A 44 1.84 -24.16 7.23
N ALA A 45 2.23 -25.18 8.02
CA ALA A 45 3.16 -25.02 9.12
C ALA A 45 4.57 -24.66 8.62
N THR A 46 5.03 -25.36 7.56
CA THR A 46 6.29 -25.01 6.91
C THR A 46 6.19 -23.66 6.22
N ALA A 47 5.13 -23.40 5.44
CA ALA A 47 4.95 -22.14 4.73
C ALA A 47 4.99 -20.92 5.68
N ARG A 48 4.29 -21.00 6.82
CA ARG A 48 4.33 -20.01 7.90
C ARG A 48 5.75 -19.76 8.40
N ARG A 49 6.49 -20.83 8.71
CA ARG A 49 7.86 -20.73 9.22
C ARG A 49 8.79 -20.06 8.21
N GLU A 50 8.72 -20.46 6.94
CA GLU A 50 9.55 -19.87 5.88
C GLU A 50 9.16 -18.41 5.63
N ALA A 51 7.88 -18.05 5.73
CA ALA A 51 7.43 -16.66 5.54
C ALA A 51 8.01 -15.72 6.61
N LEU A 52 7.99 -16.15 7.88
CA LEU A 52 8.61 -15.40 8.98
C LEU A 52 10.11 -15.25 8.78
N ALA A 53 10.77 -16.31 8.33
CA ALA A 53 12.21 -16.30 8.08
C ALA A 53 12.56 -15.36 6.91
N ALA A 54 11.82 -15.39 5.81
CA ALA A 54 12.01 -14.49 4.68
C ALA A 54 11.85 -13.02 5.06
N VAL A 55 10.83 -12.70 5.87
CA VAL A 55 10.60 -11.34 6.37
C VAL A 55 11.71 -10.88 7.33
N ALA A 56 12.20 -11.77 8.18
CA ALA A 56 13.27 -11.46 9.14
C ALA A 56 14.66 -11.33 8.51
N GLU A 57 14.95 -12.12 7.46
CA GLU A 57 16.28 -12.20 6.84
C GLU A 57 16.60 -10.98 5.96
N ASP A 58 15.66 -10.54 5.12
CA ASP A 58 15.81 -9.37 4.25
C ASP A 58 14.51 -8.51 4.24
N PRO A 59 14.23 -7.72 5.29
CA PRO A 59 13.03 -6.89 5.37
C PRO A 59 12.99 -5.74 4.34
N LEU A 60 14.06 -5.52 3.59
CA LEU A 60 14.14 -4.57 2.48
C LEU A 60 13.95 -5.26 1.11
N GLY A 61 13.81 -6.59 1.12
CA GLY A 61 13.78 -7.44 -0.05
C GLY A 61 12.38 -7.69 -0.60
N ALA A 62 12.31 -8.01 -1.89
CA ALA A 62 11.07 -8.40 -2.57
C ALA A 62 10.51 -9.74 -2.03
N ASP A 63 11.36 -10.63 -1.54
CA ASP A 63 10.92 -11.90 -0.95
C ASP A 63 10.16 -11.70 0.36
N ALA A 64 10.58 -10.74 1.19
CA ALA A 64 9.84 -10.36 2.39
C ALA A 64 8.45 -9.79 2.06
N VAL A 65 8.37 -8.94 1.02
CA VAL A 65 7.09 -8.41 0.52
C VAL A 65 6.17 -9.54 0.03
N ALA A 66 6.70 -10.46 -0.78
CA ALA A 66 5.92 -11.58 -1.30
C ALA A 66 5.44 -12.52 -0.17
N ALA A 67 6.30 -12.80 0.81
CA ALA A 67 5.94 -13.57 1.99
C ALA A 67 4.86 -12.87 2.85
N ALA A 68 4.95 -11.56 3.04
CA ALA A 68 3.95 -10.77 3.76
C ALA A 68 2.60 -10.70 3.01
N LEU A 69 2.62 -10.66 1.67
CA LEU A 69 1.40 -10.73 0.87
C LEU A 69 0.70 -12.08 1.01
N TRP A 70 1.45 -13.19 0.89
CA TRP A 70 0.90 -14.53 1.15
C TRP A 70 0.35 -14.66 2.56
N TRP A 71 1.05 -14.09 3.55
CA TRP A 71 0.58 -14.08 4.93
C TRP A 71 -0.77 -13.39 5.04
N LEU A 72 -0.90 -12.19 4.47
CA LEU A 72 -2.13 -11.40 4.45
C LEU A 72 -3.30 -12.17 3.80
N ASP A 73 -3.04 -12.84 2.68
CA ASP A 73 -4.05 -13.62 1.95
C ASP A 73 -4.49 -14.91 2.68
N THR A 74 -3.64 -15.43 3.57
CA THR A 74 -3.84 -16.72 4.26
C THR A 74 -4.18 -16.55 5.76
N MET A 75 -4.33 -15.31 6.26
CA MET A 75 -4.47 -15.05 7.70
C MET A 75 -5.58 -15.83 8.39
N SER A 76 -6.70 -16.11 7.71
CA SER A 76 -7.83 -16.85 8.28
C SER A 76 -7.49 -18.28 8.65
N ASP A 77 -6.45 -18.85 8.04
CA ASP A 77 -6.04 -20.24 8.24
C ASP A 77 -4.81 -20.35 9.17
N LEU A 78 -4.17 -19.22 9.51
CA LEU A 78 -3.00 -19.19 10.37
C LEU A 78 -3.38 -19.26 11.86
N PRO A 79 -2.65 -20.04 12.69
CA PRO A 79 -2.96 -20.19 14.12
C PRO A 79 -2.62 -18.95 14.96
N ASP A 80 -1.64 -18.15 14.55
CA ASP A 80 -1.26 -16.88 15.18
C ASP A 80 -0.84 -15.87 14.09
N PRO A 81 -1.81 -15.21 13.45
CA PRO A 81 -1.56 -14.27 12.36
C PRO A 81 -0.81 -13.00 12.79
N GLY A 82 -0.75 -12.68 14.10
CA GLY A 82 -0.08 -11.49 14.61
C GLY A 82 1.44 -11.61 14.74
N GLU A 83 1.98 -12.82 14.68
CA GLU A 83 3.41 -13.10 14.88
C GLU A 83 4.30 -12.35 13.88
N ILE A 84 3.88 -12.22 12.62
CA ILE A 84 4.63 -11.52 11.57
C ILE A 84 4.87 -10.03 11.89
N LEU A 85 4.06 -9.42 12.75
CA LEU A 85 4.24 -8.01 13.13
C LEU A 85 5.47 -7.81 14.02
N THR A 86 6.00 -8.89 14.61
CA THR A 86 7.06 -8.86 15.61
C THR A 86 8.42 -9.37 15.13
N VAL A 87 8.52 -9.88 13.89
CA VAL A 87 9.73 -10.55 13.40
C VAL A 87 10.86 -9.63 12.95
N VAL A 88 10.60 -8.32 12.80
CA VAL A 88 11.61 -7.39 12.29
C VAL A 88 11.79 -6.22 13.26
N ASP A 89 13.01 -6.03 13.73
CA ASP A 89 13.45 -4.86 14.49
C ASP A 89 14.30 -3.97 13.57
N GLY A 90 13.74 -2.87 13.04
CA GLY A 90 14.50 -1.91 12.25
C GLY A 90 13.80 -1.45 10.96
N PRO A 91 14.55 -0.83 10.03
CA PRO A 91 14.00 -0.29 8.80
C PRO A 91 13.51 -1.42 7.87
N ARG A 92 12.45 -1.11 7.12
CA ARG A 92 11.79 -2.06 6.21
C ARG A 92 11.48 -1.40 4.89
N ASP A 93 11.18 -2.21 3.88
CA ASP A 93 10.68 -1.68 2.62
C ASP A 93 9.29 -1.05 2.83
N PRO A 94 8.97 0.11 2.22
CA PRO A 94 7.65 0.73 2.38
C PRO A 94 6.47 -0.14 1.92
N GLU A 95 6.69 -1.05 0.98
CA GLU A 95 5.68 -2.03 0.57
C GLU A 95 5.47 -3.09 1.65
N LEU A 96 6.53 -3.52 2.32
CA LEU A 96 6.43 -4.44 3.47
C LEU A 96 5.67 -3.79 4.62
N ASP A 97 6.01 -2.55 5.00
CA ASP A 97 5.29 -1.84 6.06
C ASP A 97 3.82 -1.59 5.71
N PHE A 98 3.51 -1.31 4.44
CA PHE A 98 2.13 -1.22 3.96
C PHE A 98 1.36 -2.54 4.18
N LEU A 99 1.95 -3.69 3.88
CA LEU A 99 1.32 -5.01 4.07
C LEU A 99 1.17 -5.35 5.56
N LEU A 100 2.19 -5.08 6.38
CA LEU A 100 2.13 -5.31 7.82
C LEU A 100 1.09 -4.40 8.50
N ALA A 101 0.94 -3.15 8.05
CA ALA A 101 -0.12 -2.27 8.51
C ALA A 101 -1.53 -2.80 8.18
N ARG A 102 -1.69 -3.50 7.05
CA ARG A 102 -2.94 -4.20 6.71
C ARG A 102 -3.19 -5.41 7.61
N VAL A 103 -2.17 -6.21 7.88
CA VAL A 103 -2.27 -7.33 8.83
C VAL A 103 -2.70 -6.82 10.20
N GLU A 104 -2.03 -5.78 10.72
CA GLU A 104 -2.39 -5.18 12.01
C GLU A 104 -3.84 -4.66 12.01
N ALA A 105 -4.23 -3.92 10.98
CA ALA A 105 -5.58 -3.38 10.81
C ALA A 105 -6.68 -4.45 10.89
N GLU A 106 -6.50 -5.56 10.18
CA GLU A 106 -7.44 -6.70 10.18
C GLU A 106 -7.54 -7.35 11.56
N LEU A 107 -6.42 -7.44 12.30
CA LEU A 107 -6.41 -8.03 13.64
C LEU A 107 -7.03 -7.12 14.71
N VAL A 108 -6.82 -5.81 14.63
CA VAL A 108 -7.24 -4.86 15.67
C VAL A 108 -8.55 -4.12 15.35
N GLY A 109 -9.06 -4.25 14.11
CA GLY A 109 -10.27 -3.59 13.65
C GLY A 109 -10.15 -2.06 13.58
N ARG A 110 -8.98 -1.56 13.14
CA ARG A 110 -8.69 -0.12 12.97
C ARG A 110 -8.10 0.14 11.59
N PRO A 111 -8.09 1.40 11.11
CA PRO A 111 -7.46 1.70 9.83
C PRO A 111 -5.98 1.32 9.84
N PRO A 112 -5.43 0.85 8.69
CA PRO A 112 -3.99 0.67 8.55
C PRO A 112 -3.25 1.96 8.88
N VAL A 113 -2.13 1.83 9.60
CA VAL A 113 -1.30 2.99 9.92
C VAL A 113 -0.79 3.61 8.61
N GLY A 114 -0.81 4.94 8.53
CA GLY A 114 -0.46 5.69 7.31
C GLY A 114 -1.62 5.94 6.37
N SER A 115 -2.78 5.30 6.56
CA SER A 115 -3.99 5.61 5.80
C SER A 115 -4.53 7.01 6.11
N LEU A 116 -4.98 7.71 5.07
CA LEU A 116 -5.56 9.05 5.16
C LEU A 116 -7.01 8.98 5.68
N GLY A 117 -7.33 9.82 6.65
CA GLY A 117 -8.71 10.04 7.09
C GLY A 117 -8.85 11.23 8.04
N PRO A 118 -10.08 11.70 8.30
CA PRO A 118 -11.32 11.40 7.56
C PRO A 118 -11.34 12.05 6.16
N ALA A 119 -12.23 11.60 5.28
CA ALA A 119 -12.41 12.14 3.93
C ALA A 119 -13.67 13.00 3.82
N GLU A 120 -13.65 14.00 2.94
CA GLU A 120 -14.86 14.66 2.45
C GLU A 120 -15.46 13.85 1.32
N LEU A 121 -16.74 13.49 1.43
CA LEU A 121 -17.51 12.83 0.38
C LEU A 121 -18.56 13.81 -0.15
N ALA A 122 -18.56 14.06 -1.46
CA ALA A 122 -19.47 15.00 -2.10
C ALA A 122 -20.02 14.49 -3.44
N GLY A 123 -21.29 14.74 -3.71
CA GLY A 123 -21.96 14.30 -4.94
C GLY A 123 -23.44 14.01 -4.69
N PRO A 124 -24.15 13.36 -5.62
CA PRO A 124 -23.65 12.96 -6.93
C PRO A 124 -23.50 14.16 -7.89
N PHE A 125 -22.55 14.06 -8.81
CA PHE A 125 -22.30 15.01 -9.88
C PHE A 125 -22.54 14.36 -11.24
N GLY A 126 -23.21 15.08 -12.13
CA GLY A 126 -23.63 14.55 -13.43
C GLY A 126 -24.69 13.46 -13.34
N VAL A 127 -25.13 12.98 -14.50
CA VAL A 127 -26.21 11.97 -14.62
C VAL A 127 -25.63 10.55 -14.82
N PHE A 128 -24.42 10.45 -15.34
CA PHE A 128 -23.80 9.17 -15.67
C PHE A 128 -22.87 8.71 -14.54
N GLY A 129 -23.04 7.45 -14.12
CA GLY A 129 -22.22 6.82 -13.08
C GLY A 129 -20.89 6.24 -13.57
N VAL A 130 -20.54 6.47 -14.82
CA VAL A 130 -19.29 6.01 -15.44
C VAL A 130 -18.40 7.22 -15.65
N LEU A 131 -17.15 7.15 -15.17
CA LEU A 131 -16.15 8.18 -15.40
C LEU A 131 -15.72 8.19 -16.87
N ASP A 132 -16.42 8.99 -17.66
CA ASP A 132 -16.03 9.28 -19.05
C ASP A 132 -15.07 10.48 -19.10
N LEU A 133 -14.03 10.35 -19.92
CA LEU A 133 -12.71 10.99 -19.85
C LEU A 133 -12.66 12.48 -20.19
N GLU A 134 -13.78 13.09 -20.60
CA GLU A 134 -13.77 14.42 -21.23
C GLU A 134 -14.73 15.44 -20.61
N ARG A 135 -15.61 15.03 -19.68
CA ARG A 135 -16.75 15.88 -19.27
C ARG A 135 -16.59 16.67 -17.97
N GLY A 136 -15.49 16.48 -17.22
CA GLY A 136 -15.15 17.30 -16.04
C GLY A 136 -16.35 17.64 -15.15
N VAL A 137 -17.11 16.62 -14.72
CA VAL A 137 -18.44 16.82 -14.12
C VAL A 137 -18.39 17.21 -12.65
N VAL A 138 -17.29 16.89 -11.96
CA VAL A 138 -17.07 17.26 -10.56
C VAL A 138 -16.56 18.70 -10.52
N PRO A 139 -17.21 19.61 -9.77
CA PRO A 139 -16.77 20.99 -9.69
C PRO A 139 -15.44 21.12 -8.93
N ALA A 140 -14.71 22.20 -9.18
CA ALA A 140 -13.59 22.62 -8.35
C ALA A 140 -14.05 22.89 -6.89
N ASP A 141 -13.10 22.98 -5.95
CA ASP A 141 -13.42 23.07 -4.52
C ASP A 141 -14.30 24.27 -4.14
N ASP A 142 -14.20 25.39 -4.87
CA ASP A 142 -15.02 26.59 -4.70
C ASP A 142 -16.48 26.42 -5.20
N GLY A 143 -16.72 25.45 -6.09
CA GLY A 143 -18.03 25.06 -6.59
C GLY A 143 -18.66 23.89 -5.84
N LEU A 144 -17.98 23.31 -4.84
CA LEU A 144 -18.55 22.25 -4.02
C LEU A 144 -19.66 22.80 -3.09
N PRO A 145 -20.65 21.97 -2.71
CA PRO A 145 -21.55 22.32 -1.62
C PRO A 145 -20.77 22.69 -0.36
N PRO A 146 -21.32 23.54 0.53
CA PRO A 146 -20.70 23.79 1.83
C PRO A 146 -20.48 22.48 2.59
N LEU A 147 -19.36 22.36 3.30
CA LEU A 147 -19.10 21.20 4.14
C LEU A 147 -20.20 21.09 5.22
N GLY A 148 -20.74 19.88 5.40
CA GLY A 148 -21.89 19.61 6.27
C GLY A 148 -23.24 19.68 5.57
N THR A 149 -23.28 19.93 4.25
CA THR A 149 -24.52 19.83 3.47
C THR A 149 -25.03 18.37 3.49
N PRO A 150 -26.21 18.10 4.08
CA PRO A 150 -26.68 16.73 4.30
C PRO A 150 -27.20 16.11 3.01
N TRP A 151 -27.13 14.79 2.93
CA TRP A 151 -27.86 14.04 1.92
C TRP A 151 -29.35 14.02 2.26
N SER A 152 -30.17 14.54 1.34
CA SER A 152 -31.62 14.67 1.55
C SER A 152 -32.46 14.19 0.36
N ARG A 153 -31.89 14.24 -0.86
CA ARG A 153 -32.52 13.80 -2.10
C ARG A 153 -31.48 13.22 -3.03
N SER A 154 -31.86 12.23 -3.82
CA SER A 154 -30.95 11.51 -4.72
C SER A 154 -30.30 12.38 -5.81
N TRP A 155 -30.93 13.48 -6.22
CA TRP A 155 -30.40 14.37 -7.27
C TRP A 155 -29.73 15.65 -6.75
N GLN A 156 -29.64 15.83 -5.43
CA GLN A 156 -29.03 17.03 -4.85
C GLN A 156 -27.64 16.72 -4.30
N PRO A 157 -26.60 17.46 -4.72
CA PRO A 157 -25.27 17.26 -4.20
C PRO A 157 -25.19 17.50 -2.68
N TYR A 158 -24.63 16.53 -1.95
CA TYR A 158 -24.25 16.64 -0.55
C TYR A 158 -22.74 16.91 -0.42
N ARG A 159 -22.30 17.25 0.79
CA ARG A 159 -20.88 17.22 1.17
C ARG A 159 -20.75 16.93 2.66
N VAL A 160 -20.25 15.76 3.00
CA VAL A 160 -20.15 15.26 4.38
C VAL A 160 -18.74 14.75 4.69
N LEU A 161 -18.39 14.65 5.96
CA LEU A 161 -17.18 13.94 6.39
C LEU A 161 -17.50 12.46 6.61
N VAL A 162 -16.64 11.59 6.10
CA VAL A 162 -16.75 10.14 6.24
C VAL A 162 -15.46 9.63 6.88
N SER A 163 -15.64 8.80 7.91
CA SER A 163 -14.57 8.02 8.53
C SER A 163 -15.03 6.58 8.59
N THR A 164 -14.25 5.68 8.00
CA THR A 164 -14.52 4.25 7.99
C THR A 164 -13.52 3.51 8.87
N ALA A 165 -13.89 2.31 9.33
CA ALA A 165 -13.07 1.52 10.25
C ALA A 165 -11.77 1.01 9.59
N ASP A 166 -11.74 0.91 8.27
CA ASP A 166 -10.61 0.44 7.46
C ASP A 166 -9.97 1.55 6.63
N ALA A 167 -10.41 2.81 6.81
CA ALA A 167 -10.09 3.99 5.98
C ALA A 167 -10.43 3.87 4.48
N THR A 168 -11.19 2.85 4.06
CA THR A 168 -11.71 2.78 2.69
C THR A 168 -12.87 3.76 2.54
N VAL A 169 -12.76 4.64 1.56
CA VAL A 169 -13.83 5.55 1.15
C VAL A 169 -14.56 4.96 -0.05
N SER A 170 -15.86 4.83 0.09
CA SER A 170 -16.76 4.44 -1.00
C SER A 170 -18.08 5.19 -0.87
N ILE A 171 -18.86 5.19 -1.94
CA ILE A 171 -20.24 5.68 -1.88
C ILE A 171 -21.04 4.73 -0.98
N PRO A 172 -21.65 5.20 0.14
CA PRO A 172 -22.53 4.36 0.93
C PRO A 172 -23.72 3.90 0.09
N GLU A 173 -24.08 2.62 0.15
CA GLU A 173 -25.16 2.06 -0.69
C GLU A 173 -26.48 2.81 -0.54
N SER A 174 -26.79 3.29 0.66
CA SER A 174 -27.99 4.08 0.94
C SER A 174 -27.99 5.47 0.29
N MET A 175 -26.80 5.99 -0.06
CA MET A 175 -26.61 7.30 -0.68
C MET A 175 -26.34 7.22 -2.18
N ASP A 176 -26.14 6.02 -2.73
CA ASP A 176 -25.89 5.83 -4.16
C ASP A 176 -27.16 6.17 -4.97
N ALA A 177 -27.04 7.24 -5.75
CA ALA A 177 -28.08 7.74 -6.62
C ALA A 177 -27.66 7.74 -8.10
N GLY A 178 -26.54 7.07 -8.43
CA GLY A 178 -25.87 7.26 -9.72
C GLY A 178 -24.98 8.52 -9.75
N GLY A 179 -24.40 8.82 -10.90
CA GLY A 179 -23.47 9.95 -11.05
C GLY A 179 -22.07 9.68 -10.49
N ILE A 180 -21.26 10.72 -10.42
CA ILE A 180 -19.89 10.69 -9.92
C ILE A 180 -19.84 11.28 -8.51
N VAL A 181 -19.08 10.66 -7.61
CA VAL A 181 -18.89 11.15 -6.25
C VAL A 181 -17.42 11.50 -6.05
N LEU A 182 -17.15 12.65 -5.44
CA LEU A 182 -15.82 13.08 -5.03
C LEU A 182 -15.53 12.55 -3.63
N ALA A 183 -14.40 11.85 -3.47
CA ALA A 183 -13.70 11.70 -2.20
C ALA A 183 -12.51 12.67 -2.18
N ALA A 184 -12.35 13.44 -1.12
CA ALA A 184 -11.25 14.39 -1.02
C ALA A 184 -10.65 14.47 0.38
N TRP A 185 -9.33 14.67 0.44
CA TRP A 185 -8.58 14.86 1.66
C TRP A 185 -7.81 16.17 1.57
N THR A 186 -7.88 16.99 2.62
CA THR A 186 -6.90 18.07 2.81
C THR A 186 -5.96 17.66 3.92
N LEU A 187 -4.68 17.81 3.67
CA LEU A 187 -3.61 17.47 4.60
C LEU A 187 -2.61 18.60 4.69
N ASP A 188 -1.97 18.75 5.85
CA ASP A 188 -0.90 19.72 6.08
C ASP A 188 0.41 18.97 6.32
N ALA A 189 1.39 19.23 5.47
CA ALA A 189 2.75 18.73 5.60
C ALA A 189 3.57 19.74 6.43
N ALA A 190 3.98 19.34 7.64
CA ALA A 190 4.75 20.21 8.53
C ALA A 190 6.19 20.45 8.05
N ALA A 191 6.71 19.54 7.22
CA ALA A 191 8.03 19.58 6.61
C ALA A 191 7.95 18.93 5.22
N ASP A 192 9.04 19.02 4.45
CA ASP A 192 9.14 18.36 3.16
C ASP A 192 8.89 16.85 3.31
N VAL A 193 7.97 16.33 2.50
CA VAL A 193 7.70 14.90 2.38
C VAL A 193 8.34 14.42 1.09
N ASP A 194 9.16 13.38 1.17
CA ASP A 194 9.67 12.66 0.01
C ASP A 194 9.49 11.16 0.22
N GLY A 195 8.46 10.61 -0.40
CA GLY A 195 7.95 9.29 -0.03
C GLY A 195 7.11 8.63 -1.09
N TRP A 196 6.26 7.73 -0.63
CA TRP A 196 5.40 6.88 -1.41
C TRP A 196 3.95 7.09 -1.01
N MET A 197 3.09 7.15 -2.01
CA MET A 197 1.64 7.08 -1.84
C MET A 197 1.16 5.75 -2.44
N ALA A 198 0.55 4.94 -1.59
CA ALA A 198 -0.16 3.73 -2.00
C ALA A 198 -1.65 4.07 -2.15
N VAL A 199 -2.19 3.84 -3.34
CA VAL A 199 -3.62 4.00 -3.63
C VAL A 199 -4.20 2.62 -3.88
N GLU A 200 -4.93 2.13 -2.88
CA GLU A 200 -5.75 0.94 -3.03
C GLU A 200 -7.08 1.35 -3.63
N SER A 201 -7.48 0.72 -4.73
CA SER A 201 -8.68 1.15 -5.42
C SER A 201 -9.41 0.02 -6.14
N ARG A 202 -10.73 0.18 -6.25
CA ARG A 202 -11.60 -0.67 -7.07
C ARG A 202 -12.58 0.21 -7.82
N GLY A 203 -12.86 -0.16 -9.07
CA GLY A 203 -13.70 0.65 -9.95
C GLY A 203 -12.89 1.65 -10.75
N SER A 204 -13.57 2.55 -11.45
CA SER A 204 -12.90 3.63 -12.19
C SER A 204 -12.70 4.84 -11.29
N LEU A 205 -11.53 5.47 -11.37
CA LEU A 205 -11.16 6.65 -10.59
C LEU A 205 -10.42 7.69 -11.44
N ASN A 206 -10.59 8.97 -11.13
CA ASN A 206 -9.67 10.03 -11.53
C ASN A 206 -9.04 10.60 -10.27
N ILE A 207 -7.71 10.71 -10.23
CA ILE A 207 -6.96 11.17 -9.07
C ILE A 207 -6.28 12.48 -9.43
N GLU A 208 -6.38 13.46 -8.53
CA GLU A 208 -5.79 14.78 -8.66
C GLU A 208 -5.09 15.15 -7.34
N LEU A 209 -3.89 15.73 -7.44
CA LEU A 209 -3.15 16.29 -6.32
C LEU A 209 -2.92 17.78 -6.59
N ASP A 210 -3.35 18.63 -5.66
CA ASP A 210 -3.14 20.09 -5.68
C ASP A 210 -3.58 20.78 -6.98
N GLY A 211 -4.72 20.35 -7.55
CA GLY A 211 -5.23 20.91 -8.80
C GLY A 211 -4.62 20.31 -10.07
N ARG A 212 -3.76 19.28 -9.94
CA ARG A 212 -3.08 18.62 -11.07
C ARG A 212 -3.51 17.17 -11.18
N GLU A 213 -3.91 16.78 -12.38
CA GLU A 213 -4.21 15.39 -12.67
C GLU A 213 -2.99 14.51 -12.38
N LEU A 214 -3.21 13.45 -11.61
CA LEU A 214 -2.20 12.46 -11.26
C LEU A 214 -2.38 11.17 -12.06
N ASP A 215 -3.60 10.61 -12.07
CA ASP A 215 -3.87 9.36 -12.77
C ASP A 215 -5.37 9.17 -13.09
N ARG A 216 -5.64 8.28 -14.03
CA ARG A 216 -6.97 7.86 -14.44
C ARG A 216 -7.03 6.33 -14.43
N LEU A 217 -7.46 5.78 -13.31
CA LEU A 217 -7.60 4.34 -13.12
C LEU A 217 -8.93 3.87 -13.72
N ARG A 218 -8.92 2.78 -14.48
CA ARG A 218 -10.10 2.29 -15.20
C ARG A 218 -10.31 0.83 -14.88
N TYR A 219 -11.52 0.51 -14.43
CA TYR A 219 -11.89 -0.84 -14.07
C TYR A 219 -11.86 -1.77 -15.29
N CYS A 220 -10.91 -2.70 -15.31
CA CYS A 220 -10.76 -3.73 -16.35
C CYS A 220 -11.30 -5.11 -15.92
N GLY A 221 -11.91 -5.23 -14.73
CA GLY A 221 -12.39 -6.50 -14.16
C GLY A 221 -11.60 -6.91 -12.91
N GLU A 222 -11.63 -8.20 -12.57
CA GLU A 222 -10.93 -8.76 -11.39
C GLU A 222 -9.39 -8.77 -11.55
N GLN A 223 -8.86 -8.46 -12.74
CA GLN A 223 -7.42 -8.47 -13.02
C GLN A 223 -6.74 -7.10 -12.84
N ASP A 224 -7.45 -6.07 -12.38
CA ASP A 224 -6.82 -4.78 -12.13
C ASP A 224 -5.87 -4.84 -10.92
N ALA A 225 -4.77 -4.09 -11.00
CA ALA A 225 -3.90 -3.89 -9.85
C ALA A 225 -4.70 -3.18 -8.75
N GLU A 226 -5.02 -3.91 -7.67
CA GLU A 226 -5.76 -3.35 -6.53
C GLU A 226 -5.00 -2.20 -5.87
N VAL A 227 -3.67 -2.15 -6.02
CA VAL A 227 -2.79 -1.11 -5.46
C VAL A 227 -1.97 -0.44 -6.56
N SER A 228 -2.04 0.88 -6.63
CA SER A 228 -1.17 1.71 -7.46
C SER A 228 -0.23 2.53 -6.59
N TRP A 229 1.06 2.55 -6.95
CA TRP A 229 2.11 3.24 -6.20
C TRP A 229 2.56 4.51 -6.93
N TYR A 230 2.75 5.58 -6.16
CA TYR A 230 3.23 6.86 -6.64
C TYR A 230 4.41 7.32 -5.80
N ARG A 231 5.47 7.80 -6.46
CA ARG A 231 6.50 8.59 -5.77
C ARG A 231 5.95 10.00 -5.60
N VAL A 232 5.94 10.49 -4.38
CA VAL A 232 5.36 11.79 -4.04
C VAL A 232 6.38 12.69 -3.33
N ARG A 233 6.36 13.97 -3.70
CA ARG A 233 7.04 15.04 -2.98
C ARG A 233 6.04 16.14 -2.65
N LEU A 234 5.97 16.51 -1.38
CA LEU A 234 5.09 17.55 -0.87
C LEU A 234 5.97 18.60 -0.17
N ASP A 235 5.93 19.85 -0.63
CA ASP A 235 6.56 20.96 0.09
C ASP A 235 5.79 21.25 1.40
N PRO A 236 6.36 21.93 2.39
CA PRO A 236 5.63 22.27 3.61
C PRO A 236 4.38 23.12 3.32
N GLY A 237 3.26 22.73 3.92
CA GLY A 237 1.99 23.46 3.83
C GLY A 237 0.79 22.59 3.45
N PRO A 238 -0.32 23.23 3.02
CA PRO A 238 -1.57 22.53 2.75
C PRO A 238 -1.58 21.89 1.35
N HIS A 239 -2.02 20.63 1.30
CA HIS A 239 -2.25 19.87 0.08
C HIS A 239 -3.69 19.36 0.00
N ARG A 240 -4.14 19.11 -1.22
CA ARG A 240 -5.48 18.62 -1.54
C ARG A 240 -5.39 17.43 -2.48
N LEU A 241 -5.76 16.27 -1.98
CA LEU A 241 -5.94 15.06 -2.78
C LEU A 241 -7.43 14.90 -3.10
N ARG A 242 -7.75 14.72 -4.37
CA ARG A 242 -9.11 14.51 -4.88
C ARG A 242 -9.16 13.20 -5.65
N ALA A 243 -10.19 12.41 -5.40
CA ALA A 243 -10.49 11.18 -6.11
C ALA A 243 -11.95 11.20 -6.57
N GLU A 244 -12.17 11.28 -7.87
CA GLU A 244 -13.49 11.10 -8.46
C GLU A 244 -13.79 9.61 -8.56
N LEU A 245 -14.94 9.19 -8.05
CA LEU A 245 -15.37 7.80 -7.96
C LEU A 245 -16.57 7.59 -8.88
N GLY A 246 -16.47 6.64 -9.80
CA GLY A 246 -17.62 6.14 -10.54
C GLY A 246 -18.59 5.40 -9.62
N SER A 247 -19.88 5.38 -9.94
CA SER A 247 -20.87 4.57 -9.21
C SER A 247 -21.13 3.20 -9.84
N ARG A 248 -20.59 2.94 -11.05
CA ARG A 248 -20.79 1.66 -11.76
C ARG A 248 -19.49 1.14 -12.40
N PRO A 249 -18.85 0.10 -11.82
CA PRO A 249 -19.08 -0.40 -10.46
C PRO A 249 -18.75 0.69 -9.41
N PRO A 250 -19.28 0.60 -8.16
CA PRO A 250 -19.00 1.58 -7.12
C PRO A 250 -17.50 1.69 -6.85
N GLY A 251 -16.99 2.91 -7.01
CA GLY A 251 -15.61 3.25 -6.72
C GLY A 251 -15.31 3.07 -5.23
N ARG A 252 -14.17 2.46 -4.94
CA ARG A 252 -13.59 2.35 -3.61
C ARG A 252 -12.16 2.85 -3.67
N ILE A 253 -11.75 3.58 -2.65
CA ILE A 253 -10.38 4.08 -2.54
C ILE A 253 -9.93 4.10 -1.09
N ARG A 254 -8.70 3.65 -0.86
CA ARG A 254 -7.94 3.93 0.36
C ARG A 254 -6.59 4.48 -0.07
N VAL A 255 -6.13 5.51 0.61
CA VAL A 255 -4.86 6.16 0.31
C VAL A 255 -4.00 6.10 1.56
N SER A 256 -2.75 5.67 1.41
CA SER A 256 -1.77 5.62 2.49
C SER A 256 -0.47 6.32 2.08
N LEU A 257 0.18 6.99 3.03
CA LEU A 257 1.44 7.71 2.82
C LEU A 257 2.56 7.14 3.69
N TYR A 258 3.69 6.82 3.04
CA TYR A 258 4.89 6.28 3.68
C TYR A 258 6.12 7.07 3.25
N ASP A 259 7.10 7.23 4.12
CA ASP A 259 8.39 7.80 3.75
C ASP A 259 9.30 6.77 3.07
N GLY A 260 10.54 7.16 2.77
CA GLY A 260 11.52 6.26 2.14
C GLY A 260 11.97 5.08 3.01
N SER A 261 11.67 5.09 4.31
CA SER A 261 12.01 4.03 5.28
C SER A 261 10.86 3.09 5.59
N GLY A 262 9.69 3.31 4.96
CA GLY A 262 8.45 2.59 5.23
C GLY A 262 7.64 3.12 6.40
N SER A 263 8.14 4.14 7.10
CA SER A 263 7.41 4.77 8.18
C SER A 263 6.24 5.62 7.66
N PRO A 264 5.08 5.58 8.31
CA PRO A 264 3.94 6.44 8.00
C PRO A 264 4.32 7.92 8.01
N VAL A 265 3.93 8.68 6.98
CA VAL A 265 4.19 10.12 6.93
C VAL A 265 3.28 10.86 7.91
N ALA A 266 3.86 11.66 8.79
CA ALA A 266 3.12 12.53 9.70
C ALA A 266 2.51 13.73 8.95
N VAL A 267 1.27 13.59 8.51
CA VAL A 267 0.47 14.69 7.94
C VAL A 267 -0.70 15.01 8.86
N VAL A 268 -1.10 16.29 8.94
CA VAL A 268 -2.23 16.71 9.76
C VAL A 268 -3.48 16.88 8.89
N PRO A 269 -4.56 16.11 9.10
CA PRO A 269 -5.80 16.30 8.37
C PRO A 269 -6.40 17.69 8.63
N ARG A 270 -6.89 18.33 7.57
CA ARG A 270 -7.67 19.57 7.64
C ARG A 270 -9.02 19.36 6.95
N THR A 271 -10.08 19.96 7.49
CA THR A 271 -11.44 19.82 6.92
C THR A 271 -11.90 21.14 6.33
N GLY A 272 -12.48 21.11 5.13
CA GLY A 272 -13.12 22.29 4.52
C GLY A 272 -12.17 23.41 4.16
N ALA A 273 -10.86 23.13 4.08
CA ALA A 273 -9.90 24.11 3.60
C ALA A 273 -10.10 24.37 2.10
N ALA A 274 -9.86 25.61 1.70
CA ALA A 274 -9.69 26.00 0.31
C ALA A 274 -8.27 26.55 0.13
N GLY A 275 -7.76 26.52 -1.10
CA GLY A 275 -6.39 26.89 -1.42
C GLY A 275 -5.98 28.33 -1.07
N PRO A 276 -4.75 28.75 -1.41
CA PRO A 276 -3.82 28.08 -2.34
C PRO A 276 -3.15 26.84 -1.74
N TRP A 277 -2.85 25.86 -2.60
CA TRP A 277 -2.14 24.62 -2.25
C TRP A 277 -0.63 24.82 -2.36
N ALA A 278 0.12 24.15 -1.49
CA ALA A 278 1.57 24.11 -1.55
C ALA A 278 2.04 23.31 -2.79
N PRO A 279 3.26 23.58 -3.32
CA PRO A 279 3.77 22.82 -4.45
C PRO A 279 3.94 21.33 -4.12
N SER A 280 3.63 20.50 -5.10
CA SER A 280 3.85 19.06 -5.02
C SER A 280 4.20 18.46 -6.38
N THR A 281 4.80 17.28 -6.33
CA THR A 281 4.99 16.40 -7.48
C THR A 281 4.58 14.98 -7.10
N ALA A 282 3.84 14.32 -7.96
CA ALA A 282 3.55 12.90 -7.82
C ALA A 282 3.63 12.23 -9.19
N ALA A 283 4.19 11.03 -9.24
CA ALA A 283 4.29 10.26 -10.47
C ALA A 283 4.11 8.78 -10.16
N ARG A 284 3.36 8.08 -11.02
CA ARG A 284 3.17 6.64 -10.91
C ARG A 284 4.51 5.93 -11.09
N GLY A 285 4.76 4.92 -10.27
CA GLY A 285 5.98 4.13 -10.30
C GLY A 285 5.72 2.64 -10.07
N LEU A 286 6.79 1.86 -10.12
CA LEU A 286 6.77 0.51 -9.58
C LEU A 286 6.58 0.58 -8.05
N PRO A 287 6.00 -0.47 -7.44
CA PRO A 287 6.04 -0.64 -5.99
C PRO A 287 7.48 -0.55 -5.45
N PRO A 288 7.69 -0.06 -4.21
CA PRO A 288 9.01 0.20 -3.65
C PRO A 288 10.01 -0.97 -3.78
N ALA A 289 9.63 -2.19 -3.39
CA ALA A 289 10.52 -3.35 -3.47
C ALA A 289 10.85 -3.72 -4.93
N ALA A 290 9.85 -3.65 -5.82
CA ALA A 290 10.04 -3.88 -7.25
C ALA A 290 10.94 -2.81 -7.90
N ALA A 291 10.79 -1.55 -7.50
CA ALA A 291 11.65 -0.45 -7.93
C ALA A 291 13.10 -0.66 -7.47
N GLY A 292 13.28 -1.08 -6.22
CA GLY A 292 14.60 -1.42 -5.65
C GLY A 292 15.26 -2.61 -6.36
N LEU A 293 14.49 -3.65 -6.70
CA LEU A 293 14.97 -4.77 -7.49
C LEU A 293 15.36 -4.34 -8.91
N ALA A 294 14.52 -3.56 -9.60
CA ALA A 294 14.80 -3.07 -10.94
C ALA A 294 16.08 -2.21 -10.98
N ALA A 295 16.29 -1.35 -9.99
CA ALA A 295 17.51 -0.55 -9.86
C ALA A 295 18.76 -1.43 -9.69
N ARG A 296 18.70 -2.45 -8.82
CA ARG A 296 19.81 -3.42 -8.63
C ARG A 296 20.13 -4.20 -9.91
N LEU A 297 19.12 -4.55 -10.70
CA LEU A 297 19.29 -5.24 -11.97
C LEU A 297 19.86 -4.32 -13.07
N ALA A 298 19.68 -3.01 -12.95
CA ALA A 298 20.17 -2.03 -13.92
C ALA A 298 21.66 -1.67 -13.75
N GLY A 299 22.24 -1.84 -12.54
CA GLY A 299 23.67 -1.66 -12.25
C GLY A 299 23.99 -0.48 -11.36
#